data_AF-A0A2A4QXN9-F1
#
_entry.id   AF-A0A2A4QXN9-F1
#
_cell.length_a   1.000
_cell.length_b   1.000
_cell.length_c   1.000
_cell.angle_alpha   90.00
_cell.angle_beta   90.00
_cell.angle_gamma   90.00
#
_symmetry.space_group_name_H-M   'P 1'
#
loop_
_entity.id
_entity.type
_entity.pdbx_description
1 polymer ?
#
loop_
_entity_poly.entity_id
_entity_poly.type
_entity_poly.pdbx_seq_one_letter_code
_entity_poly.pdbx_strand_id
1 'polypeptide(L)'
;MNKKKLILLLTALILIMASVLAHSYYSKIYKPNTVKEGYIYIPTNASYSEVEGLIRPFVKRVKPLNWVANKKNYPSKIKAGRYFIKKGMNNNQLINLLRSGNQTVLKLSFNNQDTLEKLAARIAEQIEPDSISILTALKDPIFLAS
;
A
#
# COMPACT_ATOMS: atom_id res chain seq x y z
N MET A 1 -2.83 13.44 -54.16
CA MET A 1 -2.31 12.33 -53.32
C MET A 1 -3.29 11.15 -53.38
N ASN A 2 -2.82 9.93 -53.68
CA ASN A 2 -3.70 8.77 -53.82
C ASN A 2 -4.37 8.45 -52.47
N LYS A 3 -5.71 8.34 -52.42
CA LYS A 3 -6.48 8.14 -51.18
C LYS A 3 -5.95 6.96 -50.35
N LYS A 4 -5.49 5.89 -51.01
CA LYS A 4 -4.86 4.72 -50.37
C LYS A 4 -3.55 5.07 -49.65
N LYS A 5 -2.71 5.95 -50.23
CA LYS A 5 -1.46 6.43 -49.61
C LYS A 5 -1.73 7.36 -48.43
N LEU A 6 -2.78 8.19 -48.51
CA LEU A 6 -3.20 9.05 -47.40
C LEU A 6 -3.69 8.23 -46.20
N ILE A 7 -4.53 7.22 -46.44
CA ILE A 7 -5.02 6.32 -45.39
C ILE A 7 -3.84 5.58 -44.73
N LEU A 8 -2.90 5.06 -45.53
CA LEU A 8 -1.70 4.37 -45.00
C LEU A 8 -0.83 5.27 -44.12
N LEU A 9 -0.64 6.53 -44.51
CA LEU A 9 0.11 7.52 -43.72
C LEU A 9 -0.60 7.84 -42.40
N LEU A 10 -1.92 8.03 -42.43
CA LEU A 10 -2.72 8.30 -41.23
C LEU A 10 -2.72 7.11 -40.27
N THR A 11 -2.88 5.89 -40.79
CA THR A 11 -2.85 4.68 -39.96
C THR A 11 -1.47 4.46 -39.34
N ALA A 12 -0.38 4.67 -40.10
CA ALA A 12 0.98 4.61 -39.57
C ALA A 12 1.21 5.64 -38.45
N LEU A 13 0.73 6.87 -38.62
CA LEU A 13 0.83 7.92 -37.59
C LEU A 13 0.08 7.54 -36.31
N ILE A 14 -1.15 7.02 -36.43
CA ILE A 14 -1.94 6.56 -35.29
C ILE A 14 -1.23 5.41 -34.55
N LEU A 15 -0.67 4.45 -35.29
CA LEU A 15 0.08 3.33 -34.70
C LEU A 15 1.31 3.80 -33.93
N ILE A 16 2.06 4.78 -34.45
CA ILE A 16 3.20 5.37 -33.76
C ILE A 16 2.74 6.05 -32.47
N MET A 17 1.69 6.88 -32.52
CA MET A 17 1.16 7.54 -31.33
C MET A 17 0.68 6.52 -30.28
N ALA A 18 -0.05 5.49 -30.70
CA ALA A 18 -0.51 4.42 -29.82
C ALA A 18 0.66 3.67 -29.16
N SER A 19 1.73 3.40 -29.91
CA SER A 19 2.93 2.72 -29.39
C SER A 19 3.65 3.55 -28.33
N VAL A 20 3.80 4.85 -28.57
CA VAL A 20 4.41 5.79 -27.59
C VAL A 20 3.59 5.86 -26.30
N LEU A 21 2.26 5.98 -26.42
CA LEU A 21 1.36 6.00 -25.27
C LEU A 21 1.40 4.68 -24.50
N ALA A 22 1.33 3.55 -25.19
CA ALA A 22 1.40 2.22 -24.60
C ALA A 22 2.72 2.03 -23.82
N HIS A 23 3.85 2.40 -24.42
CA HIS A 23 5.15 2.34 -23.76
C HIS A 23 5.20 3.23 -22.50
N SER A 24 4.64 4.44 -22.58
CA SER A 24 4.57 5.36 -21.43
C SER A 24 3.75 4.78 -20.28
N TYR A 25 2.56 4.24 -20.56
CA TYR A 25 1.73 3.60 -19.54
C TYR A 25 2.39 2.36 -18.94
N TYR A 26 2.93 1.48 -19.79
CA TYR A 26 3.65 0.29 -19.34
C TYR A 26 4.80 0.66 -18.40
N SER A 27 5.59 1.66 -18.79
CA SER A 27 6.71 2.20 -18.01
C SER A 27 6.27 2.75 -16.64
N LYS A 28 5.11 3.42 -16.56
CA LYS A 28 4.56 3.94 -15.29
C LYS A 28 4.08 2.83 -14.36
N ILE A 29 3.51 1.76 -14.91
CA ILE A 29 2.85 0.69 -14.14
C ILE A 29 3.88 -0.36 -13.67
N TYR A 30 4.75 -0.80 -14.58
CA TYR A 30 5.54 -2.03 -14.40
C TYR A 30 7.03 -1.81 -14.15
N LYS A 31 7.59 -0.61 -14.37
CA LYS A 31 8.99 -0.36 -14.00
C LYS A 31 9.16 -0.39 -12.48
N PRO A 32 10.24 -1.02 -11.97
CA PRO A 32 10.60 -0.97 -10.55
C PRO A 32 10.65 0.47 -10.03
N ASN A 33 9.96 0.71 -8.92
CA ASN A 33 9.92 2.01 -8.28
C ASN A 33 10.48 1.99 -6.86
N THR A 34 10.45 0.85 -6.16
CA THR A 34 10.97 0.79 -4.78
C THR A 34 12.50 0.66 -4.74
N VAL A 35 13.17 1.49 -3.92
CA VAL A 35 14.64 1.59 -3.81
C VAL A 35 15.25 0.75 -2.71
N LYS A 36 14.49 0.55 -1.63
CA LYS A 36 14.90 -0.15 -0.42
C LYS A 36 13.73 -0.98 0.08
N GLU A 37 14.04 -1.88 1.00
CA GLU A 37 13.04 -2.68 1.69
C GLU A 37 12.87 -2.22 3.13
N GLY A 38 11.76 -2.63 3.74
CA GLY A 38 11.47 -2.35 5.14
C GLY A 38 9.98 -2.40 5.43
N TYR A 39 9.64 -2.09 6.67
CA TYR A 39 8.27 -2.10 7.16
C TYR A 39 7.68 -0.70 7.16
N ILE A 40 6.41 -0.61 6.77
CA ILE A 40 5.57 0.56 7.02
C ILE A 40 4.41 0.16 7.92
N TYR A 41 3.93 1.11 8.71
CA TYR A 41 2.79 0.97 9.61
C TYR A 41 1.77 2.00 9.17
N ILE A 42 0.68 1.54 8.55
CA ILE A 42 -0.42 2.41 8.14
C ILE A 42 -1.40 2.48 9.32
N PRO A 43 -1.62 3.67 9.91
CA PRO A 43 -2.56 3.79 11.02
C PRO A 43 -4.00 3.59 10.58
N THR A 44 -4.85 3.31 11.55
CA THR A 44 -6.30 3.28 11.40
C THR A 44 -6.80 4.67 10.98
N ASN A 45 -7.71 4.71 10.01
CA ASN A 45 -8.23 5.94 9.39
C ASN A 45 -7.19 6.82 8.68
N ALA A 46 -6.02 6.28 8.34
CA ALA A 46 -5.02 7.00 7.55
C ALA A 46 -5.60 7.53 6.23
N SER A 47 -5.34 8.81 5.96
CA SER A 47 -5.55 9.44 4.66
C SER A 47 -4.51 8.97 3.64
N TYR A 48 -4.82 9.13 2.35
CA TYR A 48 -3.86 8.80 1.30
C TYR A 48 -2.58 9.63 1.38
N SER A 49 -2.67 10.87 1.84
CA SER A 49 -1.51 11.76 2.02
C SER A 49 -0.53 11.21 3.06
N GLU A 50 -1.05 10.70 4.18
CA GLU A 50 -0.23 10.07 5.22
C GLU A 50 0.44 8.80 4.69
N VAL A 51 -0.31 7.96 3.97
CA VAL A 51 0.24 6.75 3.33
C VAL A 51 1.33 7.09 2.31
N GLU A 52 1.12 8.12 1.49
CA GLU A 52 2.13 8.61 0.55
C GLU A 52 3.40 9.07 1.28
N GLY A 53 3.24 9.78 2.41
CA GLY A 53 4.34 10.20 3.28
C GLY A 53 5.15 9.01 3.82
N LEU A 54 4.46 7.97 4.32
CA LEU A 54 5.10 6.74 4.83
C LEU A 54 5.86 5.98 3.74
N ILE A 55 5.34 5.98 2.51
CA ILE A 55 5.93 5.26 1.37
C ILE A 55 7.06 6.06 0.71
N ARG A 56 7.07 7.39 0.84
CA ARG A 56 8.02 8.29 0.17
C ARG A 56 9.48 7.86 0.27
N PRO A 57 10.00 7.42 1.43
CA PRO A 57 11.39 6.99 1.56
C PRO A 57 11.73 5.70 0.80
N PHE A 58 10.72 4.91 0.41
CA PHE A 58 10.87 3.63 -0.26
C PHE A 58 10.81 3.73 -1.78
N VAL A 59 10.39 4.86 -2.36
CA VAL A 59 10.11 4.99 -3.81
C VAL A 59 10.94 6.06 -4.51
N LYS A 60 11.37 5.78 -5.75
CA LYS A 60 12.09 6.74 -6.61
C LYS A 60 11.18 7.88 -7.06
N ARG A 61 9.99 7.53 -7.59
CA ARG A 61 9.07 8.46 -8.27
C ARG A 61 7.67 8.32 -7.72
N VAL A 62 7.15 9.38 -7.13
CA VAL A 62 5.81 9.40 -6.53
C VAL A 62 4.71 9.66 -7.55
N LYS A 63 4.92 10.54 -8.54
CA LYS A 63 3.89 10.85 -9.55
C LYS A 63 3.32 9.60 -10.26
N PRO A 64 4.14 8.64 -10.74
CA PRO A 64 3.62 7.41 -11.34
C PRO A 64 2.90 6.51 -10.32
N LEU A 65 3.35 6.49 -9.06
CA LEU A 65 2.69 5.77 -7.98
C LEU A 65 1.29 6.33 -7.74
N ASN A 66 1.16 7.65 -7.58
CA ASN A 66 -0.11 8.34 -7.36
C ASN A 66 -1.08 8.12 -8.51
N TRP A 67 -0.58 8.16 -9.74
CA TRP A 67 -1.40 7.86 -10.91
C TRP A 67 -1.96 6.43 -10.88
N VAL A 68 -1.14 5.44 -10.53
CA VAL A 68 -1.59 4.03 -10.38
C VAL A 68 -2.55 3.88 -9.19
N ALA A 69 -2.28 4.55 -8.06
CA ALA A 69 -3.12 4.54 -6.86
C ALA A 69 -4.54 5.05 -7.17
N ASN A 70 -4.63 6.21 -7.84
CA ASN A 70 -5.90 6.81 -8.26
C ASN A 70 -6.63 5.91 -9.27
N LYS A 71 -5.93 5.37 -10.27
CA LYS A 71 -6.55 4.49 -11.27
C LYS A 71 -7.12 3.20 -10.65
N LYS A 72 -6.54 2.75 -9.54
CA LYS A 72 -7.00 1.58 -8.77
C LYS A 72 -7.96 1.91 -7.64
N ASN A 73 -8.35 3.18 -7.49
CA ASN A 73 -9.18 3.66 -6.40
C ASN A 73 -8.63 3.24 -5.01
N TYR A 74 -7.30 3.29 -4.84
CA TYR A 74 -6.66 2.99 -3.56
C TYR A 74 -6.93 4.03 -2.47
N PRO A 75 -6.99 5.35 -2.75
CA PRO A 75 -7.28 6.34 -1.70
C PRO A 75 -8.57 6.11 -0.91
N SER A 76 -9.57 5.42 -1.47
CA SER A 76 -10.83 5.05 -0.79
C SER A 76 -10.83 3.64 -0.20
N LYS A 77 -9.73 2.89 -0.35
CA LYS A 77 -9.59 1.47 0.04
C LYS A 77 -8.32 1.25 0.86
N ILE A 78 -7.94 2.25 1.64
CA ILE A 78 -6.79 2.17 2.54
C ILE A 78 -7.11 1.17 3.64
N LYS A 79 -6.18 0.25 3.88
CA LYS A 79 -6.25 -0.74 4.95
C LYS A 79 -5.12 -0.48 5.92
N ALA A 80 -5.46 -0.22 7.18
CA ALA A 80 -4.50 -0.09 8.25
C ALA A 80 -3.65 -1.35 8.41
N GLY A 81 -2.55 -1.26 9.14
CA GLY A 81 -1.70 -2.39 9.50
C GLY A 81 -0.28 -2.28 8.98
N ARG A 82 0.48 -3.35 9.23
CA ARG A 82 1.92 -3.43 8.94
C ARG A 82 2.15 -4.09 7.59
N TYR A 83 2.98 -3.48 6.74
CA TYR A 83 3.32 -4.02 5.42
C TYR A 83 4.82 -4.06 5.21
N PHE A 84 5.31 -5.15 4.64
CA PHE A 84 6.68 -5.25 4.17
C PHE A 84 6.79 -4.78 2.71
N ILE A 85 7.52 -3.70 2.49
CA ILE A 85 7.87 -3.23 1.15
C ILE A 85 9.15 -3.95 0.74
N LYS A 86 9.09 -4.70 -0.37
CA LYS A 86 10.28 -5.32 -0.98
C LYS A 86 10.96 -4.34 -1.94
N LYS A 87 12.30 -4.37 -1.97
CA LYS A 87 13.09 -3.63 -2.97
C LYS A 87 12.78 -4.14 -4.39
N GLY A 88 12.69 -3.22 -5.35
CA GLY A 88 12.44 -3.55 -6.77
C GLY A 88 10.97 -3.78 -7.16
N MET A 89 10.01 -3.62 -6.24
CA MET A 89 8.58 -3.63 -6.57
C MET A 89 8.24 -2.48 -7.52
N ASN A 90 7.37 -2.76 -8.48
CA ASN A 90 6.74 -1.74 -9.33
C ASN A 90 5.50 -1.13 -8.67
N ASN A 91 4.96 -0.07 -9.27
CA ASN A 91 3.81 0.65 -8.72
C ASN A 91 2.56 -0.24 -8.64
N ASN A 92 2.37 -1.12 -9.63
CA ASN A 92 1.24 -2.03 -9.65
C ASN A 92 1.25 -3.00 -8.46
N GLN A 93 2.42 -3.59 -8.18
CA GLN A 93 2.67 -4.51 -7.08
C GLN A 93 2.51 -3.82 -5.73
N LEU A 94 3.13 -2.65 -5.55
CA LEU A 94 3.05 -1.91 -4.30
C LEU A 94 1.60 -1.53 -3.97
N ILE A 95 0.86 -0.94 -4.92
CA ILE A 95 -0.54 -0.59 -4.68
C ILE A 95 -1.41 -1.85 -4.49
N ASN A 96 -1.12 -2.96 -5.17
CA ASN A 96 -1.86 -4.20 -4.93
C ASN A 96 -1.62 -4.78 -3.54
N LEU A 97 -0.37 -4.77 -3.05
CA LEU A 97 -0.03 -5.19 -1.69
C LEU A 97 -0.88 -4.43 -0.67
N LEU A 98 -0.86 -3.10 -0.75
CA LEU A 98 -1.56 -2.24 0.19
C LEU A 98 -3.08 -2.36 0.07
N ARG A 99 -3.62 -2.36 -1.15
CA ARG A 99 -5.07 -2.46 -1.40
C ARG A 99 -5.62 -3.84 -1.02
N SER A 100 -4.84 -4.90 -1.17
CA SER A 100 -5.25 -6.25 -0.78
C SER A 100 -5.36 -6.40 0.73
N GLY A 101 -4.57 -5.64 1.51
CA GLY A 101 -4.47 -5.84 2.95
C GLY A 101 -3.64 -7.07 3.30
N ASN A 102 -2.74 -7.50 2.42
CA ASN A 102 -1.80 -8.58 2.71
C ASN A 102 -0.71 -8.07 3.67
N GLN A 103 -1.13 -7.92 4.94
CA GLN A 103 -0.32 -7.43 6.04
C GLN A 103 0.77 -8.44 6.42
N THR A 104 1.86 -7.94 6.99
CA THR A 104 2.95 -8.76 7.50
C THR A 104 2.82 -8.97 9.00
N VAL A 105 2.77 -10.23 9.41
CA VAL A 105 2.64 -10.65 10.82
C VAL A 105 3.69 -9.96 11.69
N LEU A 106 3.23 -9.31 12.75
CA LEU A 106 4.07 -8.78 13.82
C LEU A 106 4.23 -9.87 14.89
N LYS A 107 5.46 -10.14 15.32
CA LYS A 107 5.70 -11.01 16.46
C LYS A 107 5.54 -10.19 17.73
N LEU A 108 4.54 -10.52 18.54
CA LEU A 108 4.33 -9.93 19.85
C LEU A 108 5.14 -10.69 20.89
N SER A 109 5.83 -9.94 21.75
CA SER A 109 6.57 -10.51 22.87
C SER A 109 6.04 -9.92 24.17
N PHE A 110 5.42 -10.76 24.99
CA PHE A 110 5.12 -10.45 26.38
C PHE A 110 5.73 -11.56 27.23
N ASN A 111 6.57 -11.18 28.20
CA ASN A 111 7.01 -12.12 29.23
C ASN A 111 5.85 -12.38 30.18
N ASN A 112 6.03 -13.23 31.20
CA ASN A 112 5.02 -13.40 32.25
C ASN A 112 4.61 -12.03 32.82
N GLN A 113 3.30 -11.76 32.82
CA GLN A 113 2.71 -10.56 33.39
C GLN A 113 1.78 -10.96 34.53
N ASP A 114 1.92 -10.31 35.67
CA ASP A 114 1.20 -10.70 36.89
C ASP A 114 -0.27 -10.23 36.88
N THR A 115 -0.62 -9.27 36.02
CA THR A 115 -1.98 -8.74 35.90
C THR A 115 -2.35 -8.45 34.44
N LEU A 116 -3.65 -8.41 34.15
CA LEU A 116 -4.16 -8.06 32.81
C LEU A 116 -3.79 -6.62 32.42
N GLU A 117 -3.69 -5.71 33.39
CA GLU A 117 -3.27 -4.32 33.19
C GLU A 117 -1.81 -4.26 32.72
N LYS A 118 -0.90 -5.02 33.36
CA LYS A 118 0.50 -5.12 32.94
C LYS A 118 0.61 -5.73 31.54
N LEU A 119 -0.19 -6.77 31.26
CA LEU A 119 -0.26 -7.38 29.93
C LEU A 119 -0.75 -6.40 28.87
N ALA A 120 -1.84 -5.68 29.13
CA ALA A 120 -2.40 -4.70 28.21
C ALA A 120 -1.40 -3.56 27.94
N ALA A 121 -0.73 -3.05 28.97
CA ALA A 121 0.34 -2.06 28.81
C ALA A 121 1.49 -2.59 27.94
N ARG A 122 1.95 -3.82 28.18
CA ARG A 122 3.06 -4.42 27.43
C ARG A 122 2.71 -4.68 25.96
N ILE A 123 1.46 -5.02 25.67
CA ILE A 123 0.99 -5.22 24.30
C ILE A 123 0.83 -3.87 23.60
N ALA A 124 0.27 -2.85 24.27
CA ALA A 124 0.05 -1.51 23.71
C ALA A 124 1.35 -0.83 23.23
N GLU A 125 2.49 -1.17 23.82
CA GLU A 125 3.81 -0.70 23.35
C GLU A 125 4.19 -1.22 21.94
N GLN A 126 3.55 -2.28 21.46
CA GLN A 126 3.92 -3.00 20.24
C GLN A 126 2.90 -2.87 19.10
N ILE A 127 1.65 -2.51 19.42
CA ILE A 127 0.55 -2.40 18.44
C ILE A 127 -0.14 -1.05 18.56
N GLU A 128 -1.03 -0.75 17.61
CA GLU A 128 -1.73 0.52 17.54
C GLU A 128 -2.73 0.77 18.69
N PRO A 129 -3.53 -0.21 19.17
CA PRO A 129 -4.45 0.00 20.29
C PRO A 129 -3.73 0.38 21.60
N ASP A 130 -4.33 1.31 22.33
CA ASP A 130 -3.87 1.66 23.68
C ASP A 130 -4.18 0.56 24.71
N SER A 131 -3.55 0.68 25.88
CA SER A 131 -3.68 -0.31 26.95
C SER A 131 -5.10 -0.38 27.52
N ILE A 132 -5.86 0.71 27.48
CA ILE A 132 -7.23 0.77 28.01
C ILE A 132 -8.18 0.00 27.08
N SER A 133 -8.02 0.18 25.77
CA SER A 133 -8.79 -0.50 24.74
C SER A 133 -8.53 -2.00 24.80
N ILE A 134 -7.27 -2.41 24.95
CA ILE A 134 -6.89 -3.81 25.12
C ILE A 134 -7.47 -4.38 26.41
N LEU A 135 -7.32 -3.69 27.54
CA LEU A 135 -7.85 -4.16 28.83
C LEU A 135 -9.37 -4.31 28.81
N THR A 136 -10.07 -3.36 28.19
CA THR A 136 -11.52 -3.40 28.02
C THR A 136 -11.92 -4.61 27.20
N ALA A 137 -11.25 -4.87 26.08
CA ALA A 137 -11.52 -6.05 25.25
C ALA A 137 -11.26 -7.37 25.99
N LEU A 138 -10.20 -7.44 26.80
CA LEU A 138 -9.87 -8.62 27.61
C LEU A 138 -10.88 -8.89 28.74
N LYS A 139 -11.65 -7.89 29.17
CA LYS A 139 -12.67 -7.99 30.22
C LYS A 139 -14.10 -8.03 29.67
N ASP A 140 -14.27 -7.93 28.36
CA ASP A 140 -15.59 -7.93 27.72
C ASP A 140 -16.24 -9.32 27.82
N PRO A 141 -17.39 -9.46 28.52
CA PRO A 141 -18.07 -10.74 28.67
C PRO A 141 -18.46 -11.38 27.32
N ILE A 142 -18.73 -10.58 26.29
CA ILE A 142 -19.08 -11.09 24.95
C ILE A 142 -17.87 -11.76 24.31
N PHE A 143 -16.70 -11.13 24.40
CA PHE A 143 -15.43 -11.68 23.89
C PHE A 143 -15.02 -12.95 24.64
N LEU A 144 -15.28 -13.02 25.95
CA LEU A 144 -14.93 -14.18 26.76
C LEU A 144 -15.87 -15.38 26.56
N ALA A 145 -17.07 -15.16 26.01
CA ALA A 145 -18.07 -16.20 25.77
C ALA A 145 -17.95 -16.88 24.39
N SER A 146 -17.10 -16.35 23.49
CA SER A 146 -16.84 -16.89 22.14
C SER A 146 -15.68 -17.86 22.09
#